data_AF-A0A3B8QY09-F1
#
_entry.id   AF-A0A3B8QY09-F1
#
_cell.length_a   1.000
_cell.length_b   1.000
_cell.length_c   1.000
_cell.angle_alpha   90.00
_cell.angle_beta   90.00
_cell.angle_gamma   90.00
#
_symmetry.space_group_name_H-M   'P 1'
#
loop_
_entity.id
_entity.type
_entity.pdbx_description
1 polymer ?
#
loop_
_entity_poly.entity_id
_entity_poly.type
_entity_poly.pdbx_seq_one_letter_code
_entity_poly.pdbx_strand_id
1 'polypeptide(L)'
;FFGDKMMLAFTKDPEVIRIGKEYLLIMGGFFIVHGGLNVFNGALRGAGDTLFPMAVSITCLWLIRIPLAYWFSSIWGRSGIWWAIGASLCIGLTITYIYYKLGFWKNKGPLRKK
;
A
#
# COMPACT_ATOMS: atom_id res chain seq x y z
N PHE A 1 14.60 12.61 -14.53
CA PHE A 1 14.48 11.43 -13.63
C PHE A 1 14.37 10.17 -14.50
N PHE A 2 14.76 9.00 -14.00
CA PHE A 2 14.92 7.76 -14.79
C PHE A 2 13.59 7.14 -15.33
N GLY A 3 12.44 7.71 -14.97
CA GLY A 3 11.11 7.19 -15.35
C GLY A 3 10.85 7.14 -16.85
N ASP A 4 11.27 8.15 -17.62
CA ASP A 4 11.08 8.16 -19.09
C ASP A 4 11.86 7.00 -19.76
N LYS A 5 13.10 6.76 -19.29
CA LYS A 5 13.93 5.65 -19.78
C LYS A 5 13.36 4.28 -19.44
N MET A 6 12.72 4.14 -18.26
CA MET A 6 12.04 2.89 -17.90
C MET A 6 10.80 2.65 -18.75
N MET A 7 9.98 3.68 -19.00
CA MET A 7 8.77 3.53 -19.80
C MET A 7 9.07 3.18 -21.26
N LEU A 8 10.18 3.67 -21.82
CA LEU A 8 10.64 3.34 -23.17
C LEU A 8 10.96 1.85 -23.38
N ALA A 9 11.21 1.08 -22.31
CA ALA A 9 11.40 -0.36 -22.40
C ALA A 9 10.08 -1.12 -22.65
N PHE A 10 8.94 -0.52 -22.29
CA PHE A 10 7.62 -1.16 -22.40
C PHE A 10 6.80 -0.64 -23.59
N THR A 11 6.94 0.65 -23.93
CA THR A 11 6.16 1.25 -25.01
C THR A 11 6.89 2.42 -25.65
N LYS A 12 6.54 2.72 -26.90
CA LYS A 12 7.01 3.90 -27.65
C LYS A 12 5.95 5.00 -27.76
N ASP A 13 4.76 4.76 -27.24
CA ASP A 13 3.67 5.73 -27.26
C ASP A 13 3.96 6.90 -26.30
N PRO A 14 4.06 8.16 -26.78
CA PRO A 14 4.39 9.30 -25.94
C PRO A 14 3.38 9.59 -24.82
N GLU A 15 2.09 9.29 -25.05
CA GLU A 15 1.05 9.55 -24.07
C GLU A 15 1.10 8.54 -22.92
N VAL A 16 1.35 7.27 -23.24
CA VAL A 16 1.53 6.22 -22.22
C VAL A 16 2.79 6.46 -21.39
N ILE A 17 3.89 6.90 -22.02
CA ILE A 17 5.13 7.26 -21.32
C ILE A 17 4.87 8.41 -20.32
N ARG A 18 4.12 9.44 -20.74
CA ARG A 18 3.79 10.58 -19.88
C ARG A 18 3.00 10.16 -18.63
N ILE A 19 1.98 9.30 -18.81
CA ILE A 19 1.16 8.79 -17.69
C ILE A 19 1.99 7.89 -16.76
N GLY A 20 2.79 6.99 -17.34
CA GLY A 20 3.63 6.07 -16.57
C GLY A 20 4.71 6.79 -15.76
N LYS A 21 5.33 7.83 -16.33
CA LYS A 21 6.29 8.68 -15.62
C LYS A 21 5.67 9.31 -14.37
N GLU A 22 4.48 9.88 -14.50
CA GLU A 22 3.77 10.51 -13.39
C GLU A 22 3.47 9.49 -12.28
N TYR A 23 2.95 8.32 -12.67
CA TYR A 23 2.73 7.20 -11.75
C TYR A 23 4.00 6.79 -11.00
N LEU A 24 5.11 6.61 -11.72
CA LEU A 24 6.39 6.19 -11.15
C LEU A 24 6.95 7.21 -10.16
N LEU A 25 6.79 8.52 -10.43
CA LEU A 25 7.22 9.57 -9.51
C LEU A 25 6.42 9.56 -8.21
N ILE A 26 5.09 9.45 -8.32
CA ILE A 26 4.20 9.43 -7.15
C ILE A 26 4.45 8.16 -6.34
N MET A 27 4.36 6.99 -6.98
CA MET A 27 4.52 5.70 -6.29
C MET A 27 5.92 5.50 -5.75
N GLY A 28 6.95 6.00 -6.44
CA GLY A 28 8.33 5.96 -6.00
C GLY A 28 8.51 6.48 -4.57
N GLY A 29 7.83 7.56 -4.20
CA GLY A 29 7.85 8.08 -2.82
C GLY A 29 7.17 7.16 -1.80
N PHE A 30 6.10 6.48 -2.21
CA PHE A 30 5.34 5.57 -1.34
C PHE A 30 5.95 4.16 -1.21
N PHE A 31 7.00 3.83 -1.97
CA PHE A 31 7.66 2.51 -1.87
C PHE A 31 8.19 2.22 -0.47
N ILE A 32 8.69 3.24 0.26
CA ILE A 32 9.17 3.08 1.64
C ILE A 32 8.02 2.66 2.57
N VAL A 33 6.87 3.31 2.45
CA VAL A 33 5.65 2.99 3.22
C VAL A 33 5.18 1.58 2.87
N HIS A 34 5.18 1.23 1.58
CA HIS A 34 4.81 -0.10 1.10
C HIS A 34 5.74 -1.18 1.67
N GLY A 35 7.05 -0.93 1.69
CA GLY A 35 8.04 -1.82 2.30
C GLY A 35 7.77 -2.03 3.79
N GLY A 36 7.57 -0.95 4.55
CA GLY A 36 7.24 -1.02 5.97
C GLY A 36 5.98 -1.84 6.25
N LEU A 37 4.92 -1.65 5.46
CA LEU A 37 3.67 -2.41 5.59
C LEU A 37 3.91 -3.92 5.38
N ASN A 38 4.71 -4.28 4.38
CA ASN A 38 5.06 -5.67 4.11
C ASN A 38 5.90 -6.29 5.23
N VAL A 39 6.82 -5.55 5.85
CA VAL A 39 7.60 -6.02 7.00
C VAL A 39 6.70 -6.37 8.18
N PHE A 40 5.79 -5.47 8.58
CA PHE A 40 4.88 -5.74 9.70
C PHE A 40 3.90 -6.87 9.39
N ASN A 41 3.33 -6.90 8.19
CA ASN A 41 2.46 -7.99 7.77
C ASN A 41 3.21 -9.34 7.74
N GLY A 42 4.47 -9.34 7.29
CA GLY A 42 5.34 -10.51 7.33
C GLY A 42 5.60 -10.99 8.76
N ALA A 43 5.89 -10.07 9.68
CA ALA A 43 6.11 -10.39 11.09
C ALA A 43 4.86 -10.99 11.76
N LEU A 44 3.67 -10.42 11.51
CA LEU A 44 2.41 -10.93 12.05
C LEU A 44 2.08 -12.34 11.52
N ARG A 45 2.25 -12.56 10.21
CA ARG A 45 2.08 -13.89 9.62
C ARG A 45 3.08 -14.90 10.18
N GLY A 46 4.35 -14.51 10.36
CA GLY A 46 5.38 -15.35 10.96
C GLY A 46 5.13 -15.72 12.43
N ALA A 47 4.41 -14.86 13.17
CA ALA A 47 3.99 -15.12 14.54
C ALA A 47 2.74 -16.02 14.67
N GLY A 48 2.10 -16.37 13.55
CA GLY A 48 0.89 -17.19 13.51
C GLY A 48 -0.42 -16.41 13.37
N ASP A 49 -0.38 -15.08 13.35
CA ASP A 49 -1.58 -14.25 13.13
C ASP A 49 -1.68 -13.83 11.66
N THR A 50 -2.33 -14.67 10.86
CA THR A 50 -2.52 -14.46 9.42
C THR A 50 -3.85 -13.80 9.09
N LEU A 51 -4.86 -13.97 9.95
CA LEU A 51 -6.21 -13.45 9.75
C LEU A 51 -6.26 -11.93 9.85
N PHE A 52 -5.53 -11.34 10.80
CA PHE A 52 -5.54 -9.89 10.97
C PHE A 52 -4.91 -9.14 9.77
N PRO A 53 -3.69 -9.47 9.31
CA PRO A 53 -3.10 -8.86 8.10
C PRO A 53 -3.99 -9.01 6.86
N MET A 54 -4.66 -10.16 6.72
CA MET A 54 -5.56 -10.42 5.60
C MET A 54 -6.79 -9.50 5.65
N ALA A 55 -7.47 -9.42 6.80
CA ALA A 55 -8.63 -8.56 7.00
C ALA A 55 -8.27 -7.08 6.72
N VAL A 56 -7.16 -6.60 7.29
CA VAL A 56 -6.68 -5.23 7.06
C VAL A 56 -6.40 -4.98 5.58
N SER A 57 -5.77 -5.92 4.88
CA SER A 57 -5.45 -5.78 3.45
C SER A 57 -6.72 -5.67 2.59
N ILE A 58 -7.73 -6.51 2.87
CA ILE A 58 -9.02 -6.48 2.16
C ILE A 58 -9.76 -5.17 2.45
N THR A 59 -9.85 -4.78 3.73
CA THR A 59 -10.51 -3.53 4.13
C THR A 59 -9.81 -2.31 3.54
N CYS A 60 -8.48 -2.25 3.57
CA CYS A 60 -7.73 -1.15 2.96
C CYS A 60 -7.93 -1.07 1.44
N LEU A 61 -8.05 -2.22 0.76
CA LEU A 61 -8.29 -2.25 -0.67
C LEU A 61 -9.72 -1.81 -1.02
N TRP A 62 -10.73 -2.42 -0.39
CA TRP A 62 -12.13 -2.23 -0.78
C TRP A 62 -12.77 -1.00 -0.14
N LEU A 63 -12.59 -0.81 1.16
CA LEU A 63 -13.29 0.24 1.92
C LEU A 63 -12.51 1.55 1.99
N ILE A 64 -11.19 1.52 1.79
CA ILE A 64 -10.37 2.73 1.87
C ILE A 64 -9.95 3.17 0.47
N ARG A 65 -9.27 2.30 -0.29
CA ARG A 65 -8.69 2.69 -1.58
C ARG A 65 -9.75 3.04 -2.63
N ILE A 66 -10.83 2.26 -2.76
CA ILE A 66 -11.87 2.55 -3.78
C ILE A 66 -12.59 3.88 -3.48
N PRO A 67 -13.08 4.14 -2.25
CA PRO A 67 -13.69 5.44 -1.93
C PRO A 67 -12.72 6.61 -2.06
N LEU A 68 -11.47 6.46 -1.59
CA LEU A 68 -10.47 7.51 -1.77
C LEU A 68 -10.18 7.76 -3.26
N ALA A 69 -10.10 6.72 -4.07
CA ALA A 69 -9.86 6.85 -5.51
C ALA A 69 -11.02 7.58 -6.20
N TYR A 70 -12.26 7.26 -5.85
CA TYR A 70 -13.43 7.98 -6.37
C TYR A 70 -13.41 9.46 -5.99
N TRP A 71 -13.09 9.76 -4.73
CA TRP A 71 -13.08 11.12 -4.22
C TRP A 71 -11.93 11.96 -4.79
N PHE A 72 -10.71 11.42 -4.80
CA PHE A 72 -9.53 12.09 -5.35
C PHE A 72 -9.58 12.20 -6.87
N SER A 73 -10.18 11.22 -7.56
CA SER A 73 -10.36 11.30 -9.01
C SER A 73 -11.29 12.44 -9.41
N SER A 74 -12.23 12.84 -8.55
CA SER A 74 -13.10 13.99 -8.81
C SER A 74 -12.34 15.33 -8.75
N ILE A 75 -11.32 15.43 -7.92
CA ILE A 75 -10.57 16.68 -7.68
C ILE A 75 -9.37 16.81 -8.63
N TRP A 76 -8.60 15.73 -8.80
CA TRP A 76 -7.32 15.74 -9.53
C TRP A 76 -7.34 14.87 -10.79
N GLY A 77 -8.52 14.39 -11.21
CA GLY A 77 -8.64 13.50 -12.36
C GLY A 77 -7.84 12.21 -12.18
N ARG A 78 -7.14 11.78 -13.24
CA ARG A 78 -6.37 10.53 -13.25
C ARG A 78 -5.30 10.45 -12.16
N SER A 79 -4.64 11.58 -11.86
CA SER A 79 -3.58 11.66 -10.84
C SER A 79 -4.10 11.36 -9.44
N GLY A 80 -5.37 11.67 -9.16
CA GLY A 80 -6.02 11.40 -7.89
C GLY A 80 -6.05 9.91 -7.53
N ILE A 81 -6.14 9.04 -8.53
CA ILE A 81 -6.12 7.57 -8.34
C ILE A 81 -4.77 7.13 -7.77
N TRP A 82 -3.67 7.67 -8.26
CA TRP A 82 -2.32 7.34 -7.79
C TRP A 82 -2.11 7.79 -6.33
N TRP A 83 -2.57 8.99 -6.00
CA TRP A 83 -2.55 9.50 -4.63
C TRP A 83 -3.43 8.69 -3.68
N ALA A 84 -4.58 8.20 -4.14
CA ALA A 84 -5.43 7.32 -3.35
C ALA A 84 -4.75 5.99 -2.99
N ILE A 85 -3.96 5.42 -3.92
CA ILE A 85 -3.14 4.23 -3.64
C ILE A 85 -2.13 4.55 -2.54
N GLY A 86 -1.36 5.63 -2.68
CA GLY A 86 -0.38 6.07 -1.67
C GLY A 86 -1.02 6.28 -0.29
N ALA A 87 -2.12 7.03 -0.23
CA ALA A 87 -2.86 7.27 1.00
C ALA A 87 -3.38 5.97 1.64
N SER A 88 -3.92 5.04 0.84
CA SER A 88 -4.37 3.74 1.35
C SER A 88 -3.24 2.92 1.98
N LEU A 89 -2.02 3.02 1.43
CA LEU A 89 -0.84 2.34 1.98
C LEU A 89 -0.41 2.96 3.32
N CYS A 90 -0.44 4.28 3.44
CA CYS A 90 -0.16 4.98 4.69
C CYS A 90 -1.16 4.59 5.79
N ILE A 91 -2.45 4.53 5.46
CA ILE A 91 -3.49 4.13 6.41
C ILE A 91 -3.31 2.67 6.81
N GLY A 92 -3.08 1.77 5.83
CA GLY A 92 -2.82 0.35 6.10
C GLY A 92 -1.60 0.15 7.00
N LEU A 93 -0.49 0.85 6.73
CA LEU A 93 0.70 0.82 7.59
C LEU A 93 0.37 1.28 9.01
N THR A 94 -0.38 2.37 9.15
CA THR A 94 -0.74 2.93 10.46
C THR A 94 -1.58 1.93 11.26
N ILE A 95 -2.60 1.33 10.65
CA ILE A 95 -3.45 0.32 11.30
C ILE A 95 -2.62 -0.90 11.72
N THR A 96 -1.81 -1.45 10.81
CA THR A 96 -0.97 -2.61 11.10
C THR A 96 0.07 -2.30 12.18
N TYR A 97 0.66 -1.10 12.17
CA TYR A 97 1.63 -0.67 13.17
C TYR A 97 0.99 -0.52 14.56
N ILE A 98 -0.19 0.10 14.66
CA ILE A 98 -0.94 0.20 15.91
C ILE A 98 -1.26 -1.20 16.45
N TYR A 99 -1.74 -2.10 15.61
CA TYR A 99 -2.01 -3.47 16.01
C TYR A 99 -0.77 -4.21 16.50
N TYR A 100 0.36 -4.05 15.80
CA TYR A 100 1.64 -4.62 16.19
C TYR A 100 2.08 -4.11 17.58
N LYS A 101 1.91 -2.82 17.86
CA LYS A 101 2.21 -2.19 19.16
C LYS A 101 1.29 -2.66 20.29
N LEU A 102 0.00 -2.84 20.01
CA LEU A 102 -0.98 -3.33 20.98
C LEU A 102 -0.71 -4.79 21.40
N GLY A 103 0.12 -5.53 20.66
CA GLY A 103 0.65 -6.81 21.10
C GLY A 103 -0.39 -7.95 21.10
N PHE A 104 -1.58 -7.73 20.53
CA PHE A 104 -2.63 -8.76 20.43
C PHE A 104 -2.15 -10.02 19.70
N TRP A 105 -1.19 -9.88 18.80
CA TRP A 105 -0.54 -10.99 18.09
C TRP A 105 0.21 -11.94 19.03
N LYS A 106 0.67 -11.48 20.21
CA LYS A 106 1.37 -12.32 21.20
C LYS A 106 0.47 -13.40 21.80
N ASN A 107 -0.85 -13.18 21.78
CA ASN A 107 -1.82 -14.12 22.35
C ASN A 107 -2.28 -15.21 21.36
N LYS A 108 -1.86 -15.15 20.09
CA LYS A 108 -2.40 -15.98 19.01
C LYS A 108 -1.38 -16.94 18.37
N GLY A 109 -0.24 -17.17 19.01
CA GLY A 109 0.81 -18.07 18.52
C GLY A 109 1.12 -19.24 19.47
N PRO A 110 1.97 -20.20 19.03
CA PRO A 110 2.45 -21.33 19.85
C PRO A 110 3.30 -20.90 21.06
N LEU A 111 3.70 -19.62 21.13
CA LEU A 111 4.42 -19.02 22.26
C LEU A 111 3.53 -18.65 23.45
N ARG A 112 2.26 -19.09 23.48
CA ARG A 112 1.41 -19.02 24.67
C ARG A 112 2.08 -19.83 25.79
N LYS A 113 2.89 -19.16 26.62
CA LYS A 113 3.32 -19.73 27.89
C LYS A 113 2.06 -20.10 28.66
N LYS A 114 1.88 -21.42 28.82
CA LYS A 114 0.97 -21.99 29.81
C LYS A 114 1.27 -21.40 31.19
#